data_AF-A0A087BD36-F1
#
_entry.id   AF-A0A087BD36-F1
#
_cell.length_a   1.000
_cell.length_b   1.000
_cell.length_c   1.000
_cell.angle_alpha   90.00
_cell.angle_beta   90.00
_cell.angle_gamma   90.00
#
_symmetry.space_group_name_H-M   'P 1'
#
loop_
_entity.id
_entity.type
_entity.pdbx_description
1 polymer ?
#
loop_
_entity_poly.entity_id
_entity_poly.type
_entity_poly.pdbx_seq_one_letter_code
_entity_poly.pdbx_strand_id
1 'polypeptide(L)'
;MWGGHGEQSASTQREHHASAQKSGSASTHTKQQDNSNKAKNDGNAKDESKNTKKQQASEDIAQYHVTAQSYEFDLPKYWRDRVIAQVDGDTVTILSKTYPDTENPVCTISVESGTLTYSGGDVATSIMGYVPISSDHHVEVWAHRYPALAAMGGIELKSDEEYTDLTDLQSGGTVDFITARNNTDAGGESSDGAIFIIDDWMKNNLISAITVR
;
A
#
# COMPACT_ATOMS: atom_id res chain seq x y z
N MET A 1 -48.80 4.34 -28.89
CA MET A 1 -48.55 5.73 -28.42
C MET A 1 -47.72 6.46 -29.46
N TRP A 2 -47.56 7.77 -29.33
CA TRP A 2 -46.73 8.58 -30.25
C TRP A 2 -45.25 8.19 -30.17
N GLY A 3 -44.51 8.48 -31.24
CA GLY A 3 -43.04 8.50 -31.26
C GLY A 3 -42.51 9.92 -31.46
N GLY A 4 -41.19 10.09 -31.34
CA GLY A 4 -40.51 11.36 -31.60
C GLY A 4 -39.00 11.24 -31.46
N HIS A 5 -38.29 11.19 -32.59
CA HIS A 5 -36.84 11.47 -32.61
C HIS A 5 -36.61 12.98 -32.46
N GLY A 6 -35.46 13.37 -31.88
CA GLY A 6 -34.96 14.73 -31.88
C GLY A 6 -33.44 14.72 -31.87
N GLU A 7 -32.82 15.31 -32.88
CA GLU A 7 -31.37 15.24 -33.12
C GLU A 7 -30.86 16.60 -33.66
N GLN A 8 -29.67 17.03 -33.21
CA GLN A 8 -28.92 18.20 -33.71
C GLN A 8 -29.60 19.57 -33.42
N SER A 9 -28.95 20.75 -33.43
CA SER A 9 -27.74 21.21 -34.13
C SER A 9 -26.93 22.29 -33.35
N ALA A 10 -25.78 22.72 -33.88
CA ALA A 10 -24.71 23.45 -33.16
C ALA A 10 -24.56 24.96 -33.48
N SER A 11 -23.77 25.68 -32.66
CA SER A 11 -22.89 26.82 -33.02
C SER A 11 -21.87 27.10 -31.88
N THR A 12 -20.61 27.54 -31.98
CA THR A 12 -19.60 27.74 -33.07
C THR A 12 -19.17 29.19 -33.39
N GLN A 13 -18.23 29.75 -32.60
CA GLN A 13 -17.19 30.77 -32.95
C GLN A 13 -16.10 30.76 -31.83
N ARG A 14 -14.78 30.67 -32.09
CA ARG A 14 -13.83 31.62 -32.74
C ARG A 14 -13.70 32.96 -32.00
N GLU A 15 -12.57 33.65 -31.91
CA GLU A 15 -11.13 33.44 -32.21
C GLU A 15 -10.45 34.72 -31.66
N HIS A 16 -9.22 34.69 -31.14
CA HIS A 16 -8.35 35.89 -31.19
C HIS A 16 -6.87 35.51 -31.13
N HIS A 17 -6.04 36.28 -31.82
CA HIS A 17 -4.68 35.92 -32.25
C HIS A 17 -3.67 37.03 -31.90
N ALA A 18 -2.37 36.65 -31.84
CA ALA A 18 -1.20 37.52 -32.07
C ALA A 18 -0.86 38.62 -31.01
N SER A 19 0.39 39.14 -30.90
CA SER A 19 1.75 38.65 -31.26
C SER A 19 2.86 39.63 -30.75
N ALA A 20 4.12 39.41 -31.16
CA ALA A 20 5.33 40.28 -31.06
C ALA A 20 6.05 40.31 -29.68
N GLN A 21 7.39 40.17 -29.55
CA GLN A 21 8.58 40.80 -30.21
C GLN A 21 8.78 42.28 -29.80
N LYS A 22 9.98 42.90 -29.65
CA LYS A 22 11.42 42.69 -30.06
C LYS A 22 12.32 43.54 -29.10
N SER A 23 13.66 43.53 -29.06
CA SER A 23 14.76 42.55 -29.29
C SER A 23 16.16 43.23 -29.17
N GLY A 24 17.17 42.60 -28.55
CA GLY A 24 18.59 43.01 -28.63
C GLY A 24 19.51 42.06 -27.83
N SER A 25 20.71 41.59 -28.24
CA SER A 25 21.83 42.14 -29.04
C SER A 25 22.84 42.95 -28.19
N ALA A 26 24.17 42.72 -28.22
CA ALA A 26 24.97 41.65 -28.88
C ALA A 26 26.41 41.54 -28.27
N SER A 27 27.18 40.53 -28.73
CA SER A 27 28.65 40.46 -29.03
C SER A 27 29.63 41.53 -28.49
N THR A 28 30.92 41.29 -28.18
CA THR A 28 31.88 40.13 -28.23
C THR A 28 33.25 40.61 -27.69
N HIS A 29 34.17 39.76 -27.19
CA HIS A 29 35.64 39.85 -27.45
C HIS A 29 36.53 38.67 -26.94
N THR A 30 36.92 37.78 -27.86
CA THR A 30 38.28 37.28 -28.20
C THR A 30 39.44 37.13 -27.16
N LYS A 31 39.87 35.87 -26.91
CA LYS A 31 41.25 35.38 -26.52
C LYS A 31 41.83 35.84 -25.14
N GLN A 32 42.90 35.27 -24.54
CA GLN A 32 44.03 34.47 -25.07
C GLN A 32 44.77 33.58 -24.02
N GLN A 33 45.18 32.37 -24.44
CA GLN A 33 46.32 31.51 -23.99
C GLN A 33 46.48 30.95 -22.56
N ASP A 34 47.26 29.86 -22.53
CA ASP A 34 47.62 28.95 -21.45
C ASP A 34 48.50 29.54 -20.33
N ASN A 35 48.48 28.90 -19.15
CA ASN A 35 49.68 28.18 -18.73
C ASN A 35 49.35 26.98 -17.81
N SER A 36 50.24 25.98 -17.77
CA SER A 36 50.12 24.81 -16.90
C SER A 36 50.72 25.06 -15.52
N ASN A 37 50.13 24.47 -14.47
CA ASN A 37 50.90 24.11 -13.30
C ASN A 37 50.33 22.89 -12.56
N LYS A 38 51.23 21.98 -12.13
CA LYS A 38 50.89 20.65 -11.62
C LYS A 38 51.22 20.54 -10.14
N ALA A 39 50.24 20.80 -9.28
CA ALA A 39 50.32 20.47 -7.86
C ALA A 39 49.55 19.16 -7.59
N LYS A 40 50.22 18.16 -7.00
CA LYS A 40 49.53 17.01 -6.40
C LYS A 40 48.92 17.44 -5.08
N ASN A 41 47.76 16.90 -4.74
CA ASN A 41 47.38 16.73 -3.34
C ASN A 41 46.53 15.46 -3.20
N ASP A 42 47.07 14.44 -2.54
CA ASP A 42 46.35 13.20 -2.25
C ASP A 42 45.37 13.44 -1.09
N GLY A 43 44.11 13.73 -1.41
CA GLY A 43 43.02 13.93 -0.45
C GLY A 43 42.15 12.67 -0.33
N ASN A 44 42.08 12.07 0.85
CA ASN A 44 41.42 10.78 1.08
C ASN A 44 39.87 10.86 0.99
N ALA A 45 39.32 10.74 -0.21
CA ALA A 45 37.87 10.80 -0.47
C ALA A 45 37.16 9.44 -0.34
N LYS A 46 37.20 8.80 0.85
CA LYS A 46 36.42 7.60 1.19
C LYS A 46 36.03 7.58 2.67
N ASP A 47 34.74 7.80 3.00
CA ASP A 47 33.77 6.74 3.38
C ASP A 47 32.41 7.30 3.91
N GLU A 48 32.24 8.62 3.99
CA GLU A 48 31.06 9.27 4.62
C GLU A 48 29.70 8.88 4.02
N SER A 49 29.64 8.48 2.74
CA SER A 49 28.38 8.08 2.07
C SER A 49 27.83 6.71 2.47
N LYS A 50 28.57 5.92 3.28
CA LYS A 50 28.06 4.69 3.87
C LYS A 50 27.36 4.92 5.21
N ASN A 51 27.86 5.85 6.03
CA ASN A 51 27.37 6.00 7.39
C ASN A 51 25.99 6.67 7.42
N THR A 52 25.81 7.74 6.64
CA THR A 52 24.49 8.37 6.40
C THR A 52 23.48 7.37 5.84
N LYS A 53 23.85 6.56 4.84
CA LYS A 53 22.97 5.50 4.32
C LYS A 53 22.62 4.42 5.33
N LYS A 54 23.53 4.08 6.26
CA LYS A 54 23.22 3.14 7.35
C LYS A 54 22.31 3.76 8.40
N GLN A 55 22.58 4.99 8.83
CA GLN A 55 21.79 5.69 9.84
C GLN A 55 20.37 5.97 9.34
N GLN A 56 20.24 6.53 8.13
CA GLN A 56 18.93 6.79 7.53
C GLN A 56 18.18 5.49 7.22
N ALA A 57 18.86 4.39 6.87
CA ALA A 57 18.21 3.08 6.75
C ALA A 57 17.77 2.51 8.10
N SER A 58 18.53 2.70 9.19
CA SER A 58 18.09 2.28 10.53
C SER A 58 16.98 3.15 11.11
N GLU A 59 16.92 4.43 10.74
CA GLU A 59 15.84 5.36 11.10
C GLU A 59 14.56 5.05 10.30
N ASP A 60 14.67 4.78 8.99
CA ASP A 60 13.59 4.19 8.18
C ASP A 60 13.07 2.89 8.84
N ILE A 61 13.95 1.92 9.13
CA ILE A 61 13.53 0.63 9.73
C ILE A 61 12.83 0.87 11.07
N ALA A 62 13.36 1.73 11.93
CA ALA A 62 12.75 2.02 13.24
C ALA A 62 11.36 2.67 13.17
N GLN A 63 11.01 3.39 12.09
CA GLN A 63 9.66 3.91 11.88
C GLN A 63 8.67 2.83 11.41
N TYR A 64 9.16 1.76 10.78
CA TYR A 64 8.31 0.72 10.16
C TYR A 64 8.38 -0.64 10.85
N HIS A 65 9.16 -0.77 11.92
CA HIS A 65 9.21 -1.96 12.77
C HIS A 65 8.13 -1.91 13.85
N VAL A 66 7.41 -3.01 14.04
CA VAL A 66 6.34 -3.17 15.03
C VAL A 66 6.72 -4.28 16.00
N THR A 67 6.72 -3.96 17.30
CA THR A 67 7.02 -4.89 18.38
C THR A 67 5.77 -5.10 19.24
N ALA A 68 5.26 -6.32 19.27
CA ALA A 68 4.27 -6.78 20.24
C ALA A 68 4.98 -7.43 21.45
N GLN A 69 4.22 -7.98 22.40
CA GLN A 69 4.78 -8.61 23.60
C GLN A 69 5.60 -9.89 23.28
N SER A 70 5.09 -10.76 22.42
CA SER A 70 5.65 -12.10 22.13
C SER A 70 6.17 -12.26 20.69
N TYR A 71 6.04 -11.24 19.84
CA TYR A 71 6.51 -11.24 18.45
C TYR A 71 6.83 -9.83 17.94
N GLU A 72 7.53 -9.75 16.81
CA GLU A 72 7.84 -8.51 16.10
C GLU A 72 7.83 -8.71 14.58
N PHE A 73 7.65 -7.63 13.81
CA PHE A 73 7.68 -7.66 12.35
C PHE A 73 7.99 -6.28 11.74
N ASP A 74 8.56 -6.26 10.55
CA ASP A 74 8.66 -5.05 9.73
C ASP A 74 7.38 -4.90 8.88
N LEU A 75 6.81 -3.69 8.83
CA LEU A 75 5.67 -3.38 7.96
C LEU A 75 6.06 -3.57 6.48
N PRO A 76 5.19 -4.21 5.66
CA PRO A 76 5.34 -4.29 4.21
C PRO A 76 5.73 -2.95 3.60
N LYS A 77 6.72 -2.95 2.69
CA LYS A 77 7.22 -1.69 2.08
C LYS A 77 6.10 -0.85 1.44
N TYR A 78 5.05 -1.50 0.94
CA TYR A 78 3.89 -0.87 0.33
C TYR A 78 2.99 -0.11 1.33
N TRP A 79 2.99 -0.50 2.61
CA TRP A 79 2.19 0.12 3.68
C TRP A 79 2.87 1.33 4.34
N ARG A 80 4.16 1.54 4.07
CA ARG A 80 4.94 2.65 4.63
C ARG A 80 4.25 3.98 4.34
N ASP A 81 4.16 4.82 5.36
CA ASP A 81 3.40 6.07 5.41
C ASP A 81 1.89 5.99 5.14
N ARG A 82 1.32 4.84 4.76
CA ARG A 82 -0.11 4.64 4.45
C ARG A 82 -0.94 3.99 5.55
N VAL A 83 -0.31 3.28 6.49
CA VAL A 83 -1.02 2.60 7.60
C VAL A 83 -0.69 3.21 8.96
N ILE A 84 -1.48 2.86 9.96
CA ILE A 84 -1.21 3.07 11.39
C ILE A 84 -1.24 1.70 12.06
N ALA A 85 -0.18 1.35 12.79
CA ALA A 85 -0.19 0.18 13.67
C ALA A 85 -0.58 0.61 15.09
N GLN A 86 -1.60 -0.03 15.66
CA GLN A 86 -1.98 0.09 17.07
C GLN A 86 -1.60 -1.22 17.77
N VAL A 87 -0.92 -1.14 18.92
CA VAL A 87 -0.42 -2.31 19.67
C VAL A 87 -1.02 -2.31 21.07
N ASP A 88 -1.65 -3.43 21.46
CA ASP A 88 -2.15 -3.70 22.80
C ASP A 88 -1.73 -5.11 23.24
N GLY A 89 -0.63 -5.19 23.99
CA GLY A 89 -0.03 -6.46 24.42
C GLY A 89 0.47 -7.30 23.24
N ASP A 90 -0.22 -8.41 22.96
CA ASP A 90 0.02 -9.30 21.82
C ASP A 90 -0.96 -9.08 20.65
N THR A 91 -1.90 -8.14 20.77
CA THR A 91 -2.80 -7.75 19.68
C THR A 91 -2.22 -6.55 18.94
N VAL A 92 -2.14 -6.64 17.61
CA VAL A 92 -1.79 -5.52 16.72
C VAL A 92 -2.88 -5.32 15.69
N THR A 93 -3.44 -4.12 15.64
CA THR A 93 -4.43 -3.71 14.65
C THR A 93 -3.78 -2.78 13.63
N ILE A 94 -3.83 -3.13 12.35
CA ILE A 94 -3.34 -2.28 11.25
C ILE A 94 -4.52 -1.55 10.61
N LEU A 95 -4.49 -0.23 10.65
CA LEU A 95 -5.53 0.65 10.11
C LEU A 95 -5.04 1.38 8.85
N SER A 96 -5.94 1.71 7.92
CA SER A 96 -5.64 2.74 6.93
C SER A 96 -5.43 4.08 7.64
N LYS A 97 -4.43 4.86 7.19
CA LYS A 97 -4.23 6.24 7.65
C LYS A 97 -5.19 7.22 6.96
N THR A 98 -5.76 6.82 5.82
CA THR A 98 -6.81 7.56 5.10
C THR A 98 -8.17 7.33 5.77
N TYR A 99 -8.45 6.06 6.13
CA TYR A 99 -9.68 5.61 6.76
C TYR A 99 -9.36 4.86 8.08
N PRO A 100 -9.02 5.57 9.17
CA PRO A 100 -8.61 4.96 10.43
C PRO A 100 -9.81 4.47 11.25
N ASP A 101 -10.31 3.27 10.93
CA ASP A 101 -11.47 2.66 11.57
C ASP A 101 -11.17 1.29 12.19
N THR A 102 -11.44 1.13 13.48
CA THR A 102 -11.19 -0.13 14.21
C THR A 102 -12.14 -1.26 13.81
N GLU A 103 -13.31 -0.93 13.26
CA GLU A 103 -14.30 -1.92 12.80
C GLU A 103 -14.02 -2.42 11.37
N ASN A 104 -13.15 -1.73 10.61
CA ASN A 104 -12.71 -2.09 9.26
C ASN A 104 -11.17 -1.98 9.14
N PRO A 105 -10.39 -2.77 9.90
CA PRO A 105 -8.93 -2.76 9.83
C PRO A 105 -8.42 -3.38 8.52
N VAL A 106 -7.21 -3.00 8.10
CA VAL A 106 -6.48 -3.67 7.01
C VAL A 106 -6.23 -5.13 7.38
N CYS A 107 -5.81 -5.36 8.62
CA CYS A 107 -5.74 -6.66 9.28
C CYS A 107 -5.63 -6.51 10.80
N THR A 108 -5.95 -7.59 11.52
CA THR A 108 -5.54 -7.78 12.92
C THR A 108 -4.53 -8.92 13.02
N ILE A 109 -3.68 -8.84 14.04
CA ILE A 109 -2.67 -9.84 14.37
C ILE A 109 -2.79 -10.11 15.87
N SER A 110 -2.92 -11.36 16.30
CA SER A 110 -3.06 -11.72 17.71
C SER A 110 -2.32 -13.01 18.05
N VAL A 111 -1.96 -13.20 19.32
CA VAL A 111 -1.53 -14.52 19.83
C VAL A 111 -2.75 -15.27 20.32
N GLU A 112 -3.08 -16.37 19.65
CA GLU A 112 -4.16 -17.27 20.03
C GLU A 112 -3.60 -18.52 20.74
N SER A 113 -4.50 -19.22 21.45
CA SER A 113 -4.18 -20.44 22.20
C SER A 113 -4.94 -21.66 21.69
N GLY A 114 -4.26 -22.80 21.64
CA GLY A 114 -4.79 -24.09 21.19
C GLY A 114 -3.81 -24.84 20.28
N THR A 115 -4.11 -26.10 20.02
CA THR A 115 -3.40 -26.87 18.99
C THR A 115 -3.96 -26.52 17.62
N LEU A 116 -3.13 -25.99 16.72
CA LEU A 116 -3.49 -25.60 15.34
C LEU A 116 -4.36 -26.65 14.61
N THR A 117 -5.63 -26.31 14.34
CA THR A 117 -6.55 -27.13 13.54
C THR A 117 -7.32 -26.29 12.52
N TYR A 118 -6.79 -26.25 11.29
CA TYR A 118 -7.40 -25.68 10.08
C TYR A 118 -7.56 -24.15 10.01
N SER A 119 -7.82 -23.68 8.78
CA SER A 119 -8.13 -22.30 8.42
C SER A 119 -9.46 -21.86 9.05
N GLY A 120 -9.40 -20.97 10.02
CA GLY A 120 -10.56 -20.34 10.66
C GLY A 120 -11.15 -19.21 9.81
N GLY A 121 -12.48 -19.04 9.92
CA GLY A 121 -13.26 -18.01 9.22
C GLY A 121 -14.06 -18.54 8.02
N ASP A 122 -14.41 -17.62 7.13
CA ASP A 122 -15.19 -17.84 5.92
C ASP A 122 -14.56 -17.15 4.69
N VAL A 123 -15.30 -17.11 3.57
CA VAL A 123 -14.84 -16.51 2.31
C VAL A 123 -14.67 -14.99 2.39
N ALA A 124 -15.34 -14.30 3.31
CA ALA A 124 -15.30 -12.86 3.47
C ALA A 124 -14.40 -12.40 4.63
N THR A 125 -14.18 -13.22 5.66
CA THR A 125 -13.25 -12.92 6.78
C THR A 125 -12.55 -14.19 7.25
N SER A 126 -11.21 -14.24 7.23
CA SER A 126 -10.47 -15.44 7.67
C SER A 126 -9.07 -15.18 8.19
N ILE A 127 -8.50 -16.21 8.81
CA ILE A 127 -7.05 -16.36 9.00
C ILE A 127 -6.38 -16.38 7.61
N MET A 128 -5.50 -15.43 7.34
CA MET A 128 -4.67 -15.38 6.12
C MET A 128 -3.43 -16.26 6.27
N GLY A 129 -2.98 -16.47 7.52
CA GLY A 129 -1.91 -17.39 7.91
C GLY A 129 -1.53 -17.21 9.38
N TYR A 130 -0.56 -18.00 9.84
CA TYR A 130 -0.12 -18.03 11.24
C TYR A 130 1.38 -18.31 11.38
N VAL A 131 1.95 -18.02 12.55
CA VAL A 131 3.33 -18.36 12.94
C VAL A 131 3.32 -19.04 14.32
N PRO A 132 3.76 -20.32 14.46
CA PRO A 132 3.78 -21.00 15.74
C PRO A 132 4.75 -20.37 16.76
N ILE A 133 4.32 -20.25 18.02
CA ILE A 133 5.16 -19.86 19.17
C ILE A 133 5.54 -21.11 19.99
N SER A 134 4.57 -21.97 20.27
CA SER A 134 4.73 -23.19 21.06
C SER A 134 3.92 -24.35 20.47
N SER A 135 3.71 -25.42 21.25
CA SER A 135 2.76 -26.50 20.94
C SER A 135 1.28 -26.13 21.10
N ASP A 136 1.00 -24.99 21.73
CA ASP A 136 -0.32 -24.58 22.20
C ASP A 136 -0.59 -23.06 22.06
N HIS A 137 0.30 -22.32 21.41
CA HIS A 137 0.17 -20.88 21.12
C HIS A 137 0.80 -20.55 19.75
N HIS A 138 0.19 -19.61 19.04
CA HIS A 138 0.63 -19.15 17.72
C HIS A 138 0.12 -17.74 17.43
N VAL A 139 0.86 -16.99 16.61
CA VAL A 139 0.38 -15.71 16.06
C VAL A 139 -0.56 -16.00 14.89
N GLU A 140 -1.77 -15.45 14.88
CA GLU A 140 -2.68 -15.46 13.73
C GLU A 140 -2.71 -14.08 13.05
N VAL A 141 -2.86 -14.05 11.73
CA VAL A 141 -3.17 -12.83 10.97
C VAL A 141 -4.56 -12.97 10.37
N TRP A 142 -5.50 -12.16 10.83
CA TRP A 142 -6.88 -12.09 10.34
C TRP A 142 -7.08 -10.90 9.42
N ALA A 143 -7.84 -11.07 8.35
CA ALA A 143 -8.28 -9.96 7.51
C ALA A 143 -9.64 -10.23 6.85
N HIS A 144 -10.30 -9.12 6.52
CA HIS A 144 -11.52 -9.08 5.72
C HIS A 144 -11.17 -9.04 4.23
N ARG A 145 -11.75 -9.91 3.40
CA ARG A 145 -11.74 -9.75 1.93
C ARG A 145 -12.84 -8.77 1.56
N TYR A 146 -12.54 -7.48 1.62
CA TYR A 146 -13.53 -6.41 1.43
C TYR A 146 -14.39 -6.50 0.15
N PRO A 147 -13.88 -6.94 -1.03
CA PRO A 147 -14.74 -7.13 -2.20
C PRO A 147 -15.81 -8.22 -1.99
N ALA A 148 -15.50 -9.27 -1.21
CA ALA A 148 -16.44 -10.35 -0.89
C ALA A 148 -17.46 -9.93 0.19
N LEU A 149 -17.04 -9.26 1.27
CA LEU A 149 -17.96 -8.67 2.25
C LEU A 149 -18.98 -7.74 1.58
N ALA A 150 -18.52 -6.94 0.61
CA ALA A 150 -19.34 -6.02 -0.15
C ALA A 150 -20.31 -6.73 -1.11
N ALA A 151 -19.88 -7.79 -1.80
CA ALA A 151 -20.74 -8.59 -2.68
C ALA A 151 -21.82 -9.37 -1.91
N MET A 152 -21.47 -9.89 -0.74
CA MET A 152 -22.37 -10.65 0.14
C MET A 152 -23.33 -9.76 0.95
N GLY A 153 -23.13 -8.44 0.96
CA GLY A 153 -23.92 -7.52 1.80
C GLY A 153 -23.74 -7.76 3.30
N GLY A 154 -22.60 -8.34 3.72
CA GLY A 154 -22.33 -8.70 5.12
C GLY A 154 -22.06 -7.49 6.03
N ILE A 155 -21.82 -6.32 5.44
CA ILE A 155 -21.61 -5.03 6.11
C ILE A 155 -22.40 -3.93 5.38
N GLU A 156 -22.83 -2.90 6.10
CA GLU A 156 -23.28 -1.66 5.47
C GLU A 156 -22.06 -0.90 4.94
N LEU A 157 -21.96 -0.76 3.62
CA LEU A 157 -20.79 -0.14 2.99
C LEU A 157 -20.73 1.36 3.28
N LYS A 158 -19.70 1.79 4.01
CA LYS A 158 -19.44 3.20 4.31
C LYS A 158 -19.17 4.04 3.05
N SER A 159 -18.25 3.60 2.19
CA SER A 159 -17.96 4.20 0.88
C SER A 159 -17.20 3.23 -0.02
N ASP A 160 -17.38 3.31 -1.33
CA ASP A 160 -16.60 2.50 -2.29
C ASP A 160 -15.12 2.88 -2.27
N GLU A 161 -14.80 4.14 -1.96
CA GLU A 161 -13.44 4.68 -1.83
C GLU A 161 -12.67 4.08 -0.64
N GLU A 162 -13.34 3.88 0.52
CA GLU A 162 -12.75 3.26 1.72
C GLU A 162 -12.36 1.80 1.45
N TYR A 163 -13.27 1.01 0.90
CA TYR A 163 -12.96 -0.39 0.55
C TYR A 163 -12.00 -0.52 -0.64
N THR A 164 -11.90 0.50 -1.50
CA THR A 164 -10.84 0.56 -2.52
C THR A 164 -9.46 0.73 -1.89
N ASP A 165 -9.26 1.68 -0.96
CA ASP A 165 -7.97 1.85 -0.26
C ASP A 165 -7.62 0.62 0.61
N LEU A 166 -8.60 0.02 1.29
CA LEU A 166 -8.39 -1.20 2.09
C LEU A 166 -8.03 -2.42 1.22
N THR A 167 -8.70 -2.62 0.08
CA THR A 167 -8.38 -3.71 -0.88
C THR A 167 -7.02 -3.49 -1.55
N ASP A 168 -6.68 -2.25 -1.90
CA ASP A 168 -5.39 -1.86 -2.47
C ASP A 168 -4.26 -2.13 -1.45
N LEU A 169 -4.42 -1.73 -0.18
CA LEU A 169 -3.49 -2.04 0.89
C LEU A 169 -3.30 -3.55 1.06
N GLN A 170 -4.39 -4.33 1.14
CA GLN A 170 -4.37 -5.78 1.32
C GLN A 170 -3.79 -6.58 0.14
N SER A 171 -3.73 -5.98 -1.06
CA SER A 171 -3.26 -6.65 -2.29
C SER A 171 -1.95 -6.06 -2.86
N GLY A 172 -1.38 -5.04 -2.22
CA GLY A 172 -0.26 -4.28 -2.78
C GLY A 172 -0.61 -3.50 -4.05
N GLY A 173 -1.87 -3.10 -4.21
CA GLY A 173 -2.42 -2.46 -5.41
C GLY A 173 -2.53 -3.38 -6.62
N THR A 174 -2.78 -4.68 -6.41
CA THR A 174 -2.96 -5.66 -7.49
C THR A 174 -4.41 -6.10 -7.73
N VAL A 175 -5.31 -5.83 -6.77
CA VAL A 175 -6.75 -6.13 -6.88
C VAL A 175 -7.54 -4.82 -6.92
N ASP A 176 -8.33 -4.63 -7.97
CA ASP A 176 -9.33 -3.56 -8.06
C ASP A 176 -10.61 -3.97 -7.30
N PHE A 177 -10.99 -3.18 -6.29
CA PHE A 177 -12.15 -3.48 -5.42
C PHE A 177 -13.45 -3.61 -6.22
N ILE A 178 -13.72 -2.70 -7.16
CA ILE A 178 -14.98 -2.66 -7.91
C ILE A 178 -15.11 -3.89 -8.80
N THR A 179 -14.05 -4.26 -9.50
CA THR A 179 -14.00 -5.46 -10.36
C THR A 179 -14.12 -6.74 -9.54
N ALA A 180 -13.33 -6.88 -8.47
CA ALA A 180 -13.37 -8.07 -7.62
C ALA A 180 -14.73 -8.24 -6.91
N ARG A 181 -15.38 -7.15 -6.50
CA ARG A 181 -16.75 -7.16 -5.96
C ARG A 181 -17.75 -7.60 -7.01
N ASN A 182 -17.72 -7.01 -8.20
CA ASN A 182 -18.67 -7.32 -9.27
C ASN A 182 -18.49 -8.74 -9.85
N ASN A 183 -17.30 -9.33 -9.70
CA ASN A 183 -16.99 -10.71 -10.10
C ASN A 183 -17.27 -11.75 -8.99
N THR A 184 -17.75 -11.31 -7.82
CA THR A 184 -18.11 -12.16 -6.66
C THR A 184 -19.63 -12.10 -6.43
N ASP A 185 -20.24 -13.23 -6.09
CA ASP A 185 -21.69 -13.32 -5.87
C ASP A 185 -22.10 -13.13 -4.39
N ALA A 186 -23.40 -13.16 -4.12
CA ALA A 186 -23.94 -12.99 -2.76
C ALA A 186 -23.69 -14.18 -1.81
N GLY A 187 -23.22 -15.32 -2.32
CA GLY A 187 -22.67 -16.43 -1.53
C GLY A 187 -21.16 -16.34 -1.31
N GLY A 188 -20.49 -15.38 -1.95
CA GLY A 188 -19.04 -15.20 -1.93
C GLY A 188 -18.30 -16.02 -3.00
N GLU A 189 -18.99 -16.64 -3.96
CA GLU A 189 -18.33 -17.34 -5.06
C GLU A 189 -17.73 -16.32 -6.04
N SER A 190 -16.40 -16.31 -6.15
CA SER A 190 -15.64 -15.40 -7.02
C SER A 190 -15.31 -16.07 -8.35
N SER A 191 -15.84 -15.52 -9.43
CA SER A 191 -15.77 -16.08 -10.79
C SER A 191 -14.38 -16.03 -11.44
N ASP A 192 -13.48 -15.19 -10.93
CA ASP A 192 -12.07 -15.10 -11.33
C ASP A 192 -11.07 -15.46 -10.19
N GLY A 193 -11.57 -15.60 -8.96
CA GLY A 193 -10.76 -15.85 -7.77
C GLY A 193 -9.95 -14.64 -7.28
N ALA A 194 -10.18 -13.43 -7.82
CA ALA A 194 -9.36 -12.25 -7.53
C ALA A 194 -9.32 -11.88 -6.04
N ILE A 195 -10.38 -12.18 -5.30
CA ILE A 195 -10.45 -11.94 -3.84
C ILE A 195 -9.37 -12.70 -3.06
N PHE A 196 -8.90 -13.85 -3.54
CA PHE A 196 -7.89 -14.67 -2.85
C PHE A 196 -6.45 -14.25 -3.13
N ILE A 197 -6.22 -13.29 -4.04
CA ILE A 197 -4.91 -12.66 -4.25
C ILE A 197 -4.48 -11.87 -3.00
N ILE A 198 -5.46 -11.36 -2.22
CA ILE A 198 -5.25 -10.77 -0.90
C ILE A 198 -4.53 -11.74 0.03
N ASP A 199 -5.01 -12.98 0.15
CA ASP A 199 -4.42 -14.00 1.02
C ASP A 199 -2.93 -14.20 0.71
N ASP A 200 -2.60 -14.36 -0.57
CA ASP A 200 -1.23 -14.63 -1.00
C ASP A 200 -0.34 -13.38 -0.89
N TRP A 201 -0.88 -12.18 -1.07
CA TRP A 201 -0.13 -10.97 -0.76
C TRP A 201 0.19 -10.87 0.73
N MET A 202 -0.80 -11.09 1.60
CA MET A 202 -0.65 -11.06 3.06
C MET A 202 0.34 -12.12 3.56
N LYS A 203 0.27 -13.35 3.03
CA LYS A 203 1.22 -14.44 3.33
C LYS A 203 2.66 -14.05 3.00
N ASN A 204 2.89 -13.51 1.79
CA ASN A 204 4.22 -13.25 1.25
C ASN A 204 4.86 -11.92 1.69
N ASN A 205 4.09 -11.01 2.31
CA ASN A 205 4.58 -9.68 2.69
C ASN A 205 4.49 -9.37 4.20
N LEU A 206 3.49 -9.92 4.91
CA LEU A 206 3.30 -9.69 6.35
C LEU A 206 3.62 -10.94 7.17
N ILE A 207 2.95 -12.07 6.91
CA ILE A 207 3.09 -13.29 7.73
C ILE A 207 4.52 -13.84 7.66
N SER A 208 5.14 -13.79 6.48
CA SER A 208 6.56 -14.16 6.28
C SER A 208 7.58 -13.24 6.98
N ALA A 209 7.16 -12.09 7.53
CA ALA A 209 8.00 -11.14 8.26
C ALA A 209 7.84 -11.24 9.79
N ILE A 210 6.83 -11.97 10.29
CA ILE A 210 6.58 -12.16 11.72
C ILE A 210 7.65 -13.07 12.33
N THR A 211 8.33 -12.54 13.35
CA THR A 211 9.37 -13.22 14.15
C THR A 211 8.91 -13.32 15.59
N VAL A 212 8.84 -14.54 16.13
CA VAL A 212 8.51 -14.80 17.55
C VAL A 212 9.73 -14.53 18.45
N ARG A 213 9.50 -14.11 19.69
CA ARG A 213 10.51 -13.56 20.62
C ARG A 213 10.77 -14.41 21.86
#